data_AF-A0A2M8Q8J2-F1
#
_entry.id   AF-A0A2M8Q8J2-F1
#
_cell.length_a   1.000
_cell.length_b   1.000
_cell.length_c   1.000
_cell.angle_alpha   90.00
_cell.angle_beta   90.00
_cell.angle_gamma   90.00
#
_symmetry.space_group_name_H-M   'P 1'
#
loop_
_entity.id
_entity.type
_entity.pdbx_description
1 polymer ?
#
loop_
_entity_poly.entity_id
_entity_poly.type
_entity_poly.pdbx_seq_one_letter_code
_entity_poly.pdbx_strand_id
1 'polypeptide(L)' 'LDKYEREGNPYYATARLWDDGILDPAETRQVLGLALSACLNAPVTESKFGVFRM' A
#
# COMPACT_ATOMS: atom_id res chain seq x y z
N LEU A 1 -17.12 1.84 -21.00
CA LEU A 1 -15.76 2.07 -20.45
C LEU A 1 -15.82 3.01 -19.25
N ASP A 2 -16.72 3.97 -19.24
CA ASP A 2 -16.90 4.99 -18.19
C ASP A 2 -16.97 4.45 -16.76
N LYS A 3 -17.57 3.27 -16.55
CA LYS A 3 -17.57 2.62 -15.24
C LYS A 3 -16.14 2.29 -14.77
N TYR A 4 -15.32 1.72 -15.64
CA TYR A 4 -13.94 1.38 -15.31
C TYR A 4 -13.11 2.62 -15.07
N GLU A 5 -13.30 3.69 -15.85
CA GLU A 5 -12.59 4.95 -15.65
C GLU A 5 -12.93 5.58 -14.29
N ARG A 6 -14.21 5.60 -13.94
CA ARG A 6 -14.69 6.14 -12.67
C ARG A 6 -14.22 5.31 -11.47
N GLU A 7 -14.33 3.99 -11.56
CA GLU A 7 -14.03 3.09 -10.44
C GLU A 7 -12.54 2.74 -10.33
N GLY A 8 -11.76 2.95 -11.40
CA GLY A 8 -10.30 2.82 -11.42
C GLY A 8 -9.54 4.10 -11.06
N ASN A 9 -10.23 5.24 -10.93
CA ASN A 9 -9.62 6.50 -10.52
C ASN A 9 -9.08 6.40 -9.07
N PRO A 10 -7.89 6.95 -8.76
CA PRO A 10 -7.32 6.91 -7.40
C PRO A 10 -8.26 7.45 -6.31
N TYR A 11 -9.04 8.49 -6.61
CA TYR A 11 -10.00 9.05 -5.65
C TYR A 11 -11.15 8.09 -5.32
N TYR A 12 -11.48 7.17 -6.24
CA TYR A 12 -12.48 6.15 -5.97
C TYR A 12 -11.99 5.10 -4.96
N ALA A 13 -10.72 4.70 -5.07
CA ALA A 13 -10.08 3.75 -4.16
C ALA A 13 -9.87 4.36 -2.76
N THR A 14 -9.29 5.56 -2.68
CA THR A 14 -8.95 6.19 -1.40
C THR A 14 -10.18 6.56 -0.58
N ALA A 15 -11.28 6.97 -1.22
CA ALA A 15 -12.57 7.23 -0.56
C ALA A 15 -13.20 5.98 0.08
N ARG A 16 -12.68 4.78 -0.22
CA ARG A 16 -13.13 3.49 0.30
C ARG A 16 -12.08 2.78 1.16
N LEU A 17 -10.96 3.45 1.45
CA LEU A 17 -9.84 2.89 2.20
C LEU A 17 -9.28 1.61 1.57
N TRP A 18 -9.30 1.52 0.24
CA TRP A 18 -8.60 0.46 -0.47
C TRP A 18 -7.08 0.69 -0.47
N ASP A 19 -6.68 1.94 -0.28
CA ASP A 19 -5.34 2.43 -0.01
C ASP A 19 -5.36 3.31 1.25
N ASP A 20 -4.18 3.56 1.82
CA ASP A 20 -4.01 4.44 2.98
C ASP A 20 -3.85 5.93 2.60
N GLY A 21 -3.97 6.27 1.32
CA GLY A 21 -3.88 7.64 0.81
C GLY A 21 -3.21 7.77 -0.55
N ILE A 22 -3.56 8.86 -1.26
CA ILE A 22 -2.88 9.31 -2.48
C ILE A 22 -1.71 10.21 -2.10
N LEU A 23 -0.54 9.96 -2.69
CA LEU A 23 0.69 10.73 -2.45
C LEU A 23 1.11 11.53 -3.68
N ASP A 24 1.77 12.66 -3.46
CA ASP A 24 2.61 13.25 -4.50
C ASP A 24 3.75 12.24 -4.81
N PRO A 25 3.97 11.85 -6.08
CA PRO A 25 5.04 10.94 -6.43
C PRO A 25 6.42 11.35 -5.86
N ALA A 26 6.70 12.64 -5.73
CA ALA A 26 7.96 13.16 -5.17
C ALA A 26 8.13 12.84 -3.67
N GLU A 27 7.04 12.64 -2.92
CA GLU A 27 7.05 12.37 -1.48
C GLU A 27 7.25 10.88 -1.12
N THR A 28 7.21 9.98 -2.11
CA THR A 28 7.33 8.53 -1.94
C THR A 28 8.48 8.14 -0.98
N ARG A 29 9.67 8.72 -1.15
CA ARG A 29 10.84 8.42 -0.30
C ARG A 29 10.62 8.78 1.17
N GLN A 30 10.02 9.95 1.42
CA GLN A 30 9.81 10.44 2.77
C GLN A 30 8.76 9.60 3.50
N VAL A 31 7.64 9.30 2.84
CA VAL A 31 6.58 8.48 3.40
C VAL A 31 7.07 7.07 3.71
N LEU A 32 7.79 6.43 2.79
CA LEU A 32 8.37 5.10 3.04
C LEU A 32 9.39 5.12 4.20
N GLY A 33 10.22 6.15 4.29
CA GLY A 33 11.17 6.30 5.40
C GLY A 33 10.47 6.38 6.76
N LEU A 34 9.38 7.15 6.85
CA LEU A 34 8.57 7.25 8.07
C LEU A 34 7.86 5.93 8.39
N ALA A 35 7.24 5.29 7.39
CA ALA A 35 6.52 4.03 7.57
C ALA A 35 7.46 2.92 8.06
N LEU A 36 8.65 2.78 7.47
CA LEU A 36 9.67 1.83 7.93
C LEU A 36 10.13 2.14 9.35
N SER A 37 10.38 3.41 9.67
CA SER A 37 10.73 3.83 11.04
C SER A 37 9.64 3.45 12.05
N ALA A 38 8.36 3.54 11.67
CA ALA A 38 7.26 3.12 12.52
C ALA A 38 7.21 1.59 12.68
N CYS A 39 7.34 0.82 11.60
CA CYS A 39 7.34 -0.65 11.62
C CYS A 39 8.44 -1.25 12.51
N LEU A 40 9.61 -0.60 12.59
CA LEU A 40 10.75 -1.08 13.39
C LEU A 40 10.54 -0.99 14.91
N ASN A 41 9.40 -0.48 15.38
CA ASN A 41 9.00 -0.57 16.78
C ASN A 41 8.44 -1.95 17.17
N ALA A 42 8.20 -2.83 16.20
CA ALA A 42 7.78 -4.22 16.42
C ALA A 42 8.91 -5.20 16.03
N PRO A 43 8.99 -6.39 16.67
CA PRO A 43 10.00 -7.40 16.32
C PRO A 43 9.75 -7.97 14.92
N VAL A 44 10.82 -8.21 14.17
CA VAL A 44 10.77 -8.93 12.90
C VAL A 44 10.59 -10.42 13.17
N THR A 45 9.54 -11.02 12.60
CA THR A 45 9.20 -12.44 12.79
C THR A 45 9.67 -13.30 11.62
N GLU A 46 10.02 -14.56 11.89
CA GLU A 46 10.30 -15.54 10.83
C GLU A 46 9.04 -15.83 10.00
N SER A 47 9.21 -15.93 8.68
CA SER A 47 8.12 -16.29 7.76
C SER A 47 8.00 -17.80 7.61
N LYS A 48 6.76 -18.31 7.60
CA LYS A 48 6.43 -19.71 7.32
C LYS A 48 5.60 -19.78 6.05
N PHE A 49 6.13 -20.42 5.01
CA PHE A 49 5.45 -20.55 3.72
C PHE A 49 4.58 -21.82 3.65
N GLY A 50 3.55 -21.77 2.80
CA GLY A 50 2.74 -22.94 2.43
C GLY A 50 3.42 -23.80 1.35
N VAL A 51 2.63 -24.68 0.73
CA VAL A 51 3.11 -25.54 -0.36
C VAL A 51 3.24 -24.73 -1.65
N PHE A 52 4.42 -24.79 -2.29
CA PHE A 52 4.61 -24.27 -3.63
C PHE A 52 4.13 -25.29 -4.67
N ARG A 53 3.28 -24.85 -5.61
CA ARG A 53 2.91 -25.63 -6.80
C ARG A 53 3.98 -25.41 -7.86
N MET A 54 4.70 -26.47 -8.19
CA MET A 54 5.72 -26.52 -9.26
C MET A 54 5.08 -26.82 -10.62
#